data_AF-A0A396R2V9-F1
#
_entry.id   AF-A0A396R2V9-F1
#
_cell.length_a   1.000
_cell.length_b   1.000
_cell.length_c   1.000
_cell.angle_alpha   90.00
_cell.angle_beta   90.00
_cell.angle_gamma   90.00
#
_symmetry.space_group_name_H-M   'P 1'
#
loop_
_entity.id
_entity.type
_entity.pdbx_description
1 polymer ?
#
loop_
_entity_poly.entity_id
_entity_poly.type
_entity_poly.pdbx_seq_one_letter_code
_entity_poly.pdbx_strand_id
1 'polypeptide(L)'
;MFELPEAAGGQPKGSASPTLLIATGPSYETYEGATPGHMNAMCHKADGELEPIVCMLEIDMWKPLEDTLKMMESKGAVLVDGIPEETEGWTSSAYVNDPSGNRLYLWKCPTSRTWEEPEAAYDQE
;
A
#
# COMPACT_ATOMS: atom_id res chain seq x y z
N MET A 1 4.38 -17.43 -8.99
CA MET A 1 3.82 -17.56 -7.63
C MET A 1 4.76 -18.41 -6.81
N PHE A 2 5.13 -17.97 -5.61
CA PHE A 2 5.99 -18.73 -4.71
C PHE A 2 5.61 -18.48 -3.25
N GLU A 3 5.93 -19.42 -2.37
CA GLU A 3 5.70 -19.32 -0.94
C GLU A 3 6.62 -18.26 -0.33
N LEU A 4 6.04 -17.32 0.42
CA LEU A 4 6.80 -16.34 1.17
C LEU A 4 7.49 -17.00 2.38
N PRO A 5 8.68 -16.53 2.77
CA PRO A 5 9.31 -16.95 4.02
C PRO A 5 8.43 -16.55 5.21
N GLU A 6 8.52 -17.30 6.32
CA GLU A 6 7.71 -17.06 7.53
C GLU A 6 7.83 -15.62 8.05
N ALA A 7 9.01 -15.01 7.94
CA ALA A 7 9.24 -13.62 8.34
C ALA A 7 8.39 -12.59 7.56
N ALA A 8 8.03 -12.87 6.30
CA ALA A 8 7.22 -11.99 5.47
C ALA A 8 5.76 -12.46 5.36
N GLY A 9 5.56 -13.77 5.22
CA GLY A 9 4.23 -14.37 5.02
C GLY A 9 3.51 -14.78 6.29
N GLY A 10 4.18 -14.77 7.45
CA GLY A 10 3.62 -15.14 8.76
C GLY A 10 3.31 -16.63 8.94
N GLN A 11 3.56 -17.46 7.94
CA GLN A 11 3.27 -18.90 7.97
C GLN A 11 4.56 -19.73 7.88
N PRO A 12 4.68 -20.84 8.64
CA PRO A 12 5.83 -21.73 8.53
C PRO A 12 5.95 -22.34 7.13
N LYS A 13 7.19 -22.53 6.67
CA LYS A 13 7.48 -23.12 5.37
C LYS A 13 6.87 -24.52 5.23
N GLY A 14 6.17 -24.78 4.13
CA GLY A 14 5.48 -26.04 3.86
C GLY A 14 4.11 -26.17 4.55
N SER A 15 3.56 -25.06 5.06
CA SER A 15 2.18 -25.01 5.57
C SER A 15 1.18 -25.52 4.53
N ALA A 16 0.11 -26.17 4.97
CA ALA A 16 -1.01 -26.53 4.10
C ALA A 16 -1.76 -25.30 3.56
N SER A 17 -1.55 -24.13 4.17
CA SER A 17 -2.10 -22.85 3.79
C SER A 17 -1.01 -21.77 3.82
N PRO A 18 -0.05 -21.80 2.88
CA PRO A 18 1.04 -20.84 2.85
C PRO A 18 0.54 -19.47 2.39
N THR A 19 1.28 -18.42 2.78
CA THR A 19 1.16 -17.11 2.13
C THR A 19 2.02 -17.11 0.87
N LEU A 20 1.45 -16.64 -0.24
CA LEU A 20 2.06 -16.68 -1.55
C LEU A 20 2.27 -15.27 -2.08
N LEU A 21 3.40 -15.04 -2.74
CA LEU A 21 3.57 -13.89 -3.62
C LEU A 21 3.20 -14.28 -5.05
N ILE A 22 2.20 -13.60 -5.62
CA ILE A 22 1.78 -13.73 -7.01
C ILE A 22 2.31 -12.53 -7.78
N ALA A 23 3.34 -12.74 -8.59
CA ALA A 23 3.86 -11.72 -9.48
C ALA A 23 3.29 -11.87 -10.90
N THR A 24 3.00 -10.75 -11.56
CA THR A 24 2.64 -10.71 -12.99
C THR A 24 3.87 -10.67 -13.92
N GLY A 25 5.08 -10.74 -13.37
CA GLY A 25 6.37 -10.77 -14.09
C GLY A 25 7.49 -11.42 -13.26
N PRO A 26 8.77 -11.30 -13.65
CA PRO A 26 9.90 -11.74 -12.85
C PRO A 26 9.87 -11.10 -11.46
N SER A 27 9.99 -11.90 -10.41
CA SER A 27 9.91 -11.44 -9.02
C SER A 27 10.67 -12.38 -8.08
N TYR A 28 11.04 -11.86 -6.93
CA TYR A 28 11.61 -12.57 -5.78
C TYR A 28 10.96 -12.04 -4.48
N GLU A 29 11.21 -12.69 -3.35
CA GLU A 29 10.53 -12.49 -2.07
C GLU A 29 10.66 -11.07 -1.47
N THR A 30 11.63 -10.30 -1.95
CA THR A 30 11.87 -8.90 -1.56
C THR A 30 11.79 -7.94 -2.76
N TYR A 31 11.20 -8.37 -3.88
CA TYR A 31 11.07 -7.53 -5.08
C TYR A 31 10.00 -6.45 -4.89
N GLU A 32 10.40 -5.19 -5.03
CA GLU A 32 9.50 -4.07 -5.27
C GLU A 32 9.37 -3.85 -6.78
N GLY A 33 8.14 -3.61 -7.25
CA GLY A 33 7.82 -3.53 -8.66
C GLY A 33 8.45 -2.31 -9.34
N ALA A 34 9.68 -2.44 -9.83
CA ALA A 34 10.37 -1.37 -10.56
C ALA A 34 10.01 -1.27 -12.05
N THR A 35 9.27 -2.26 -12.58
CA THR A 35 8.85 -2.29 -14.00
C THR A 35 7.34 -2.06 -14.12
N PRO A 36 6.88 -1.02 -14.84
CA PRO A 36 5.47 -0.80 -15.06
C PRO A 36 4.77 -2.03 -15.64
N GLY A 37 3.67 -2.46 -15.02
CA GLY A 37 2.89 -3.64 -15.43
C GLY A 37 3.30 -4.96 -14.76
N HIS A 38 4.43 -5.00 -14.06
CA HIS A 38 4.80 -6.11 -13.17
C HIS A 38 4.44 -5.74 -11.73
N MET A 39 3.30 -6.24 -11.26
CA MET A 39 2.81 -6.03 -9.91
C MET A 39 2.88 -7.35 -9.14
N ASN A 40 3.15 -7.23 -7.85
CA ASN A 40 3.12 -8.35 -6.91
C ASN A 40 1.85 -8.25 -6.07
N ALA A 41 1.19 -9.37 -5.86
CA ALA A 41 0.08 -9.50 -4.93
C ALA A 41 0.44 -10.54 -3.87
N MET A 42 0.33 -10.16 -2.59
CA MET A 42 0.39 -11.12 -1.49
C MET A 42 -0.98 -11.77 -1.31
N CYS A 43 -1.02 -13.10 -1.25
CA CYS A 43 -2.24 -13.87 -1.10
C CYS A 43 -2.08 -14.85 0.05
N HIS A 44 -3.01 -14.85 0.99
CA HIS A 44 -3.06 -15.80 2.10
C HIS A 44 -4.47 -16.39 2.22
N LYS A 45 -4.56 -17.56 2.86
CA LYS A 45 -5.86 -18.12 3.24
C LYS A 45 -6.44 -17.27 4.37
N ALA A 46 -7.62 -16.71 4.16
CA ALA A 46 -8.43 -16.10 5.20
C ALA A 46 -9.67 -16.97 5.45
N ASP A 47 -10.01 -17.20 6.72
CA ASP A 47 -11.22 -17.90 7.13
C ASP A 47 -12.31 -16.87 7.47
N GLY A 48 -13.55 -17.09 7.02
CA GLY A 48 -14.67 -16.15 7.26
C GLY A 48 -15.00 -15.26 6.06
N GLU A 49 -15.69 -14.14 6.32
CA GLU A 49 -15.95 -13.12 5.28
C GLU A 49 -14.67 -12.35 4.98
N LEU A 50 -14.37 -12.18 3.70
CA LEU A 50 -13.19 -11.44 3.25
C LEU A 50 -13.43 -9.94 3.38
N GLU A 51 -12.42 -9.21 3.82
CA GLU A 51 -12.44 -7.75 3.75
C GLU A 51 -12.52 -7.26 2.30
N PRO A 52 -13.14 -6.09 2.05
CA PRO A 52 -13.13 -5.49 0.72
C PRO A 52 -11.70 -5.31 0.21
N ILE A 53 -11.49 -5.57 -1.08
CA ILE A 53 -10.21 -5.25 -1.73
C ILE A 53 -10.00 -3.75 -1.61
N VAL A 54 -8.90 -3.35 -0.97
CA VAL A 54 -8.49 -1.96 -0.89
C VAL A 54 -7.36 -1.73 -1.87
N CYS A 55 -7.55 -0.77 -2.77
CA CYS A 55 -6.48 -0.29 -3.63
C CYS A 55 -5.65 0.73 -2.85
N MET A 56 -4.38 0.40 -2.58
CA MET A 56 -3.41 1.38 -2.11
C MET A 56 -2.96 2.26 -3.29
N LEU A 57 -3.00 3.57 -3.09
CA LEU A 57 -2.58 4.56 -4.06
C LEU A 57 -1.60 5.51 -3.41
N GLU A 58 -0.40 5.59 -3.99
CA GLU A 58 0.53 6.66 -3.65
C GLU A 58 0.03 7.98 -4.25
N ILE A 59 0.08 9.04 -3.46
CA ILE A 59 -0.39 10.38 -3.85
C ILE A 59 0.75 11.38 -3.88
N ASP A 60 0.50 12.53 -4.52
CA ASP A 60 1.49 13.59 -4.71
C ASP A 60 2.08 14.07 -3.38
N MET A 61 3.36 13.71 -3.16
CA MET A 61 4.07 14.03 -1.93
C MET A 61 4.27 15.53 -1.70
N TRP A 62 4.22 16.35 -2.76
CA TRP A 62 4.48 17.79 -2.69
C TRP A 62 3.24 18.61 -2.31
N LYS A 63 2.07 17.97 -2.18
CA LYS A 63 0.85 18.61 -1.71
C LYS A 63 0.51 18.12 -0.31
N PRO A 64 -0.01 18.98 0.58
CA PRO A 64 -0.66 18.52 1.80
C PRO A 64 -1.71 17.44 1.49
N LEU A 65 -1.76 16.40 2.31
CA LEU A 65 -2.76 15.35 2.25
C LEU A 65 -4.18 15.96 2.30
N GLU A 66 -4.38 16.96 3.16
CA GLU A 66 -5.63 17.70 3.27
C GLU A 66 -6.11 18.27 1.91
N ASP A 67 -5.21 18.85 1.11
CA ASP A 67 -5.58 19.41 -0.19
C ASP A 67 -6.01 18.32 -1.18
N THR A 68 -5.35 17.16 -1.13
CA THR A 68 -5.73 16.00 -1.94
C THR A 68 -7.10 15.47 -1.52
N LEU A 69 -7.35 15.34 -0.22
CA LEU A 69 -8.62 14.86 0.34
C LEU A 69 -9.77 15.79 -0.02
N LYS A 70 -9.62 17.11 0.17
CA LYS A 70 -10.62 18.12 -0.24
C LYS A 70 -10.91 18.08 -1.73
N MET A 71 -9.89 17.90 -2.56
CA MET A 71 -10.06 17.73 -4.00
C MET A 71 -10.87 16.48 -4.32
N MET A 72 -10.62 15.35 -3.66
CA MET A 72 -11.38 14.13 -3.84
C MET A 72 -12.83 14.25 -3.36
N GLU A 73 -13.08 14.86 -2.20
CA GLU A 73 -14.42 15.17 -1.71
C GLU A 73 -15.20 16.04 -2.70
N SER A 74 -14.56 17.06 -3.26
CA SER A 74 -15.18 17.93 -4.28
C SER A 74 -15.61 17.17 -5.54
N LYS A 75 -15.07 15.97 -5.76
CA LYS A 75 -15.40 15.05 -6.86
C LYS A 75 -16.32 13.90 -6.44
N GLY A 76 -16.85 13.93 -5.22
CA GLY A 76 -17.82 12.97 -4.71
C GLY A 76 -17.21 11.78 -3.97
N ALA A 77 -15.92 11.80 -3.64
CA ALA A 77 -15.36 10.83 -2.70
C ALA A 77 -15.86 11.12 -1.27
N VAL A 78 -15.91 10.09 -0.43
CA VAL A 78 -16.32 10.18 0.98
C VAL A 78 -15.15 9.75 1.86
N LEU A 79 -14.69 10.63 2.75
CA LEU A 79 -13.72 10.24 3.77
C LEU A 79 -14.31 9.22 4.72
N VAL A 80 -13.52 8.21 5.05
CA VAL A 80 -13.93 7.14 5.97
C VAL A 80 -13.78 7.63 7.41
N ASP A 81 -12.60 8.13 7.71
CA ASP A 81 -12.25 8.80 8.95
C ASP A 81 -11.83 10.22 8.56
N GLY A 82 -12.16 11.21 9.39
CA GLY A 82 -11.90 12.62 9.08
C GLY A 82 -10.43 12.90 8.72
N ILE A 83 -10.15 14.11 8.23
CA ILE A 83 -8.82 14.48 7.75
C ILE A 83 -7.79 14.25 8.87
N PRO A 84 -6.81 13.34 8.68
CA PRO A 84 -5.81 13.05 9.70
C PRO A 84 -4.84 14.23 9.82
N GLU A 85 -4.31 14.44 11.02
CA GLU A 85 -3.21 15.37 11.23
C GLU A 85 -1.93 14.77 10.64
N GLU A 86 -1.26 15.51 9.74
CA GLU A 86 0.05 15.09 9.24
C GLU A 86 1.09 15.26 10.36
N THR A 87 1.59 14.14 10.86
CA THR A 87 2.71 14.12 11.82
C THR A 87 4.05 13.98 11.11
N GLU A 88 5.13 14.45 11.73
CA GLU A 88 6.51 14.12 11.32
C GLU A 88 6.77 12.62 11.54
N GLY A 89 6.34 11.81 10.58
CA GLY A 89 6.47 10.35 10.59
C GLY A 89 6.79 9.83 9.19
N TRP A 90 6.98 8.52 9.10
CA TRP A 90 7.36 7.85 7.84
C TRP A 90 6.39 8.11 6.69
N THR A 91 5.09 8.27 6.99
CA THR A 91 4.03 8.36 5.99
C THR A 91 2.81 9.06 6.59
N SER A 92 2.05 9.78 5.78
CA SER A 92 0.67 10.18 6.12
C SER A 92 -0.31 9.41 5.25
N SER A 93 -1.42 8.95 5.81
CA SER A 93 -2.38 8.13 5.06
C SER A 93 -3.83 8.39 5.47
N ALA A 94 -4.74 8.10 4.55
CA ALA A 94 -6.18 8.26 4.77
C ALA A 94 -6.97 7.24 3.94
N TYR A 95 -8.14 6.86 4.44
CA TYR A 95 -9.08 6.04 3.68
C TYR A 95 -10.20 6.90 3.10
N VAL A 96 -10.51 6.67 1.83
CA VAL A 96 -11.64 7.29 1.14
C VAL A 96 -12.44 6.23 0.40
N ASN A 97 -13.74 6.44 0.26
CA ASN A 97 -14.57 5.71 -0.70
C ASN A 97 -14.73 6.58 -1.95
N ASP A 98 -14.47 6.03 -3.13
CA ASP A 98 -14.74 6.73 -4.38
C ASP A 98 -16.26 6.87 -4.64
N PRO A 99 -16.69 7.63 -5.67
CA PRO A 99 -18.12 7.77 -5.98
C PRO A 99 -18.85 6.46 -6.34
N SER A 100 -18.12 5.39 -6.62
CA SER A 100 -18.67 4.05 -6.90
C SER A 100 -18.71 3.17 -5.65
N GLY A 101 -18.22 3.65 -4.50
CA GLY A 101 -18.17 2.93 -3.24
C GLY A 101 -16.92 2.08 -3.05
N ASN A 102 -15.90 2.17 -3.92
CA ASN A 102 -14.66 1.43 -3.76
C ASN A 102 -13.79 2.06 -2.67
N ARG A 103 -13.24 1.23 -1.77
CA ARG A 103 -12.33 1.68 -0.72
C ARG A 103 -10.92 1.88 -1.29
N LEU A 104 -10.37 3.07 -1.08
CA LEU A 104 -9.00 3.43 -1.44
C LEU A 104 -8.21 3.74 -0.17
N TYR A 105 -6.97 3.27 -0.11
CA TYR A 105 -5.98 3.65 0.90
C TYR A 105 -4.99 4.61 0.26
N LEU A 106 -5.08 5.89 0.63
CA LEU A 106 -4.18 6.92 0.12
C LEU A 106 -2.94 6.96 0.99
N TRP A 107 -1.78 6.95 0.35
CA TRP A 107 -0.50 6.93 1.03
C TRP A 107 0.41 8.04 0.51
N LYS A 108 0.93 8.85 1.43
CA LYS A 108 1.79 9.98 1.14
C LYS A 108 3.12 9.84 1.85
N CYS A 109 4.20 9.84 1.07
CA CYS A 109 5.56 9.98 1.58
C CYS A 109 5.85 11.41 2.08
N PRO A 110 6.80 11.57 3.02
CA PRO A 110 7.31 12.87 3.44
C PRO A 110 7.94 13.62 2.27
N THR A 111 7.78 14.94 2.23
CA THR A 111 8.39 15.82 1.21
C THR A 111 9.91 15.84 1.22
N SER A 112 10.54 15.33 2.28
CA SER A 112 11.99 15.21 2.38
C SER A 112 12.57 14.08 1.53
N ARG A 113 11.74 13.21 0.96
CA ARG A 113 12.17 12.09 0.13
C ARG A 113 12.18 12.46 -1.34
N THR A 114 13.04 11.79 -2.10
CA THR A 114 13.06 11.89 -3.56
C THR A 114 12.97 10.49 -4.16
N TRP A 115 12.46 10.40 -5.38
CA TRP A 115 12.35 9.15 -6.15
C TRP A 115 13.71 8.48 -6.45
N GLU A 116 14.81 9.19 -6.17
CA GLU A 116 16.18 8.73 -6.39
C GLU A 116 16.78 8.07 -5.13
N GLU A 117 16.11 8.19 -3.98
CA GLU A 117 16.52 7.53 -2.73
C GLU A 117 15.91 6.13 -2.67
N PRO A 118 16.72 5.06 -2.53
CA PRO A 118 16.18 3.71 -2.39
C PRO A 118 15.32 3.64 -1.12
N GLU A 119 14.06 3.20 -1.25
CA GLU A 119 13.16 3.00 -0.13
C GLU A 119 13.77 2.09 0.95
N ALA A 120 14.63 1.15 0.53
CA ALA A 120 15.35 0.19 1.37
C ALA A 120 16.59 0.74 2.11
N ALA A 121 17.02 1.99 1.92
CA ALA A 121 18.13 2.57 2.69
C ALA A 121 17.65 3.07 4.06
N TYR A 122 17.23 2.10 4.89
CA TYR A 122 16.60 2.30 6.20
C TYR A 122 17.57 2.64 7.34
N ASP A 123 18.89 2.57 7.16
CA ASP A 123 19.85 2.84 8.25
C ASP A 123 21.01 3.73 7.78
N GLN A 124 20.91 5.05 8.00
CA GLN A 124 22.07 5.92 8.21
C GLN A 124 21.73 7.01 9.24
N GLU A 125 22.27 6.86 10.45
CA GLU A 125 22.99 7.97 11.07
C GLU A 125 24.37 8.12 10.40
#